data_AF-M1ZZ48-F1
#
_entry.id   AF-M1ZZ48-F1
#
_cell.length_a   1.000
_cell.length_b   1.000
_cell.length_c   1.000
_cell.angle_alpha   90.00
_cell.angle_beta   90.00
_cell.angle_gamma   90.00
#
_symmetry.space_group_name_H-M   'P 1'
#
loop_
_entity.id
_entity.type
_entity.pdbx_description
1 polymer ?
#
loop_
_entity_poly.entity_id
_entity_poly.type
_entity_poly.pdbx_seq_one_letter_code
_entity_poly.pdbx_strand_id
1 'polypeptide(L)'
;MLDILEFEQNTKKYINNNCYIFCGHHEQLIKENIKRIIDSNINNDFKDLNYVQFDGSQLEEFDTVFNACETLPFMSEKKAVLIYRADFLDDNKGDNKTKKLYK
;
A
#
# COMPACT_ATOMS: atom_id res chain seq x y z
N MET A 1 -1.61 7.58 -9.62
CA MET A 1 -0.58 8.19 -8.74
C MET A 1 -1.26 9.36 -8.05
N LEU A 2 -1.40 9.31 -6.73
CA LEU A 2 -2.03 10.39 -5.97
C LEU A 2 -0.95 11.37 -5.56
N ASP A 3 -1.14 12.65 -5.91
CA ASP A 3 -0.32 13.72 -5.35
C ASP A 3 -0.62 13.80 -3.85
N ILE A 4 0.44 13.79 -3.04
CA ILE A 4 0.34 13.87 -1.58
C ILE A 4 -0.35 15.16 -1.13
N LEU A 5 -0.13 16.27 -1.83
CA LEU A 5 -0.74 17.56 -1.54
C LEU A 5 -2.25 17.55 -1.85
N GLU A 6 -2.64 16.91 -2.95
CA GLU A 6 -4.05 16.73 -3.29
C GLU A 6 -4.75 15.84 -2.28
N PHE A 7 -4.06 14.78 -1.82
CA PHE A 7 -4.57 13.89 -0.77
C PHE A 7 -4.83 14.66 0.52
N GLU A 8 -3.88 15.48 0.99
CA GLU A 8 -4.06 16.25 2.23
C GLU A 8 -5.26 17.21 2.14
N GLN A 9 -5.36 17.95 1.04
CA GLN A 9 -6.47 18.89 0.82
C GLN A 9 -7.84 18.19 0.77
N ASN A 10 -7.88 16.95 0.27
CA ASN A 10 -9.12 16.20 0.04
C ASN A 10 -9.17 14.91 0.86
N THR A 11 -8.57 14.89 2.06
CA THR A 11 -8.39 13.67 2.86
C THR A 11 -9.70 12.89 3.03
N LYS A 12 -10.81 13.58 3.35
CA LYS A 12 -12.13 12.94 3.55
C LYS A 12 -12.66 12.22 2.30
N LYS A 13 -12.34 12.74 1.12
CA LYS A 13 -12.75 12.15 -0.17
C LYS A 13 -11.94 10.88 -0.43
N TYR A 14 -10.64 10.93 -0.18
CA TYR A 14 -9.74 9.87 -0.58
C TYR A 14 -9.57 8.78 0.46
N ILE A 15 -9.78 9.03 1.76
CA ILE A 15 -9.48 8.09 2.86
C ILE A 15 -10.25 6.76 2.82
N ASN A 16 -11.32 6.69 2.03
CA ASN A 16 -12.17 5.49 1.90
C ASN A 16 -11.98 4.74 0.57
N ASN A 17 -11.04 5.16 -0.27
CA ASN A 17 -10.70 4.45 -1.50
C ASN A 17 -10.03 3.10 -1.20
N ASN A 18 -10.13 2.17 -2.15
CA ASN A 18 -9.61 0.81 -1.98
C ASN A 18 -8.12 0.68 -2.34
N CYS A 19 -7.56 1.62 -3.11
CA CYS A 19 -6.18 1.54 -3.59
C CYS A 19 -5.55 2.93 -3.71
N TYR A 20 -4.27 3.02 -3.37
CA TYR A 20 -3.47 4.24 -3.38
C TYR A 20 -2.09 3.94 -3.92
N ILE A 21 -1.54 4.86 -4.70
CA ILE A 21 -0.14 4.85 -5.11
C ILE A 21 0.46 6.20 -4.67
N PHE A 22 1.27 6.15 -3.61
CA PHE A 22 2.03 7.30 -3.12
C PHE A 22 3.44 7.27 -3.71
N CYS A 23 3.89 8.44 -4.18
CA CYS A 23 5.25 8.66 -4.67
C CYS A 23 5.70 10.06 -4.26
N GLY A 24 7.00 10.28 -4.15
CA GLY A 24 7.55 11.59 -3.87
C GLY A 24 8.82 11.53 -3.03
N HIS A 25 9.47 12.68 -2.88
CA HIS A 25 10.73 12.79 -2.15
C HIS A 25 10.54 12.87 -0.62
N HIS A 26 9.38 13.31 -0.15
CA HIS A 26 9.09 13.49 1.26
C HIS A 26 8.56 12.20 1.91
N GLU A 27 9.45 11.26 2.18
CA GLU A 27 9.12 9.94 2.73
C GLU A 27 8.34 10.01 4.06
N GLN A 28 8.71 10.92 4.95
CA GLN A 28 8.03 11.11 6.24
C GLN A 28 6.55 11.45 6.06
N LEU A 29 6.25 12.37 5.14
CA LEU A 29 4.88 12.80 4.84
C LEU A 29 4.05 11.65 4.26
N ILE A 30 4.65 10.83 3.40
CA ILE A 30 4.00 9.63 2.86
C ILE A 30 3.67 8.65 3.98
N LYS A 31 4.64 8.38 4.89
CA LYS A 31 4.44 7.48 6.04
C LYS A 31 3.31 7.96 6.96
N GLU A 32 3.25 9.25 7.24
CA GLU A 32 2.19 9.84 8.07
C GLU A 32 0.80 9.70 7.43
N ASN A 33 0.69 9.94 6.12
CA ASN A 33 -0.58 9.80 5.41
C ASN A 33 -1.03 8.34 5.28
N ILE A 34 -0.12 7.40 5.02
CA ILE A 34 -0.41 5.96 5.06
C ILE A 34 -0.92 5.56 6.44
N LYS A 35 -0.26 6.02 7.52
CA LYS A 35 -0.69 5.75 8.89
C LYS A 35 -2.11 6.28 9.15
N ARG A 36 -2.42 7.50 8.71
CA ARG A 36 -3.77 8.08 8.83
C ARG A 36 -4.83 7.24 8.12
N ILE A 37 -4.54 6.73 6.92
CA ILE A 37 -5.46 5.85 6.18
C ILE A 37 -5.71 4.57 6.98
N ILE A 38 -4.65 3.92 7.45
CA ILE A 38 -4.76 2.66 8.20
C ILE A 38 -5.53 2.88 9.51
N ASP A 39 -5.14 3.87 10.30
CA ASP A 39 -5.74 4.17 11.60
C ASP A 39 -7.22 4.60 11.49
N SER A 40 -7.65 5.11 10.32
CA SER A 40 -9.06 5.48 10.08
C SER A 40 -9.92 4.31 9.57
N ASN A 41 -9.31 3.25 9.04
CA ASN A 41 -10.01 2.16 8.36
C ASN A 41 -9.89 0.81 9.06
N ILE A 42 -8.90 0.64 9.94
CA ILE A 42 -8.61 -0.61 10.63
C ILE A 42 -8.79 -0.40 12.13
N ASN A 43 -9.58 -1.27 12.77
CA ASN A 43 -9.69 -1.26 14.22
C ASN A 43 -8.35 -1.62 14.86
N ASN A 44 -7.88 -0.80 15.81
CA ASN A 44 -6.64 -1.01 16.55
C ASN A 44 -6.59 -2.34 17.29
N ASP A 45 -7.72 -2.85 17.79
CA ASP A 45 -7.78 -4.11 18.55
C ASP A 45 -7.31 -5.33 17.72
N PHE A 46 -7.49 -5.26 16.40
CA PHE A 46 -7.17 -6.35 15.46
C PHE A 46 -6.20 -5.91 14.37
N LYS A 47 -5.47 -4.81 14.58
CA LYS A 47 -4.61 -4.21 13.56
C LYS A 47 -3.52 -5.16 13.09
N ASP A 48 -2.89 -5.89 14.00
CA ASP A 48 -1.81 -6.83 13.68
C ASP A 48 -2.28 -7.99 12.78
N LEU A 49 -3.58 -8.32 12.80
CA LEU A 49 -4.18 -9.36 11.95
C LEU A 49 -4.71 -8.81 10.63
N ASN A 50 -5.05 -7.51 10.60
CA ASN A 50 -5.67 -6.85 9.45
C ASN A 50 -4.73 -5.89 8.71
N TYR A 51 -3.46 -5.79 9.09
CA TYR A 51 -2.47 -4.96 8.42
C TYR A 51 -1.23 -5.77 8.06
N VAL A 52 -0.94 -5.86 6.76
CA VAL A 52 0.20 -6.60 6.23
C VAL A 52 1.10 -5.66 5.42
N GLN A 53 2.41 -5.83 5.56
CA GLN A 53 3.42 -5.04 4.87
C GLN A 53 4.35 -5.92 4.05
N PHE A 54 4.69 -5.48 2.84
CA PHE A 54 5.61 -6.13 1.93
C PHE A 54 6.70 -5.16 1.48
N ASP A 55 7.95 -5.63 1.45
CA ASP A 55 9.06 -4.90 0.87
C ASP A 55 9.12 -5.15 -0.64
N GLY A 56 8.67 -4.16 -1.41
CA GLY A 56 8.63 -4.22 -2.87
C GLY A 56 10.00 -4.42 -3.52
N SER A 57 11.10 -4.09 -2.83
CA SER A 57 12.46 -4.32 -3.35
C SER A 57 12.89 -5.80 -3.25
N GLN A 58 12.23 -6.57 -2.38
CA GLN A 58 12.49 -7.99 -2.14
C GLN A 58 11.41 -8.90 -2.72
N LEU A 59 10.32 -8.35 -3.26
CA LEU A 59 9.28 -9.13 -3.93
C LEU A 59 9.83 -9.73 -5.23
N GLU A 60 9.84 -11.06 -5.29
CA GLU A 60 10.14 -11.80 -6.52
C GLU A 60 8.87 -12.04 -7.35
N GLU A 61 7.73 -12.23 -6.68
CA GLU A 61 6.41 -12.56 -7.25
C GLU A 61 5.29 -11.86 -6.45
N PHE A 62 4.11 -11.68 -7.07
CA PHE A 62 2.96 -11.02 -6.43
C PHE A 62 1.99 -11.98 -5.73
N ASP A 63 2.15 -13.30 -5.85
CA ASP A 63 1.23 -14.29 -5.27
C ASP A 63 0.98 -14.07 -3.78
N THR A 64 2.02 -13.77 -2.99
CA THR A 64 1.87 -13.49 -1.56
C THR A 64 1.07 -12.21 -1.28
N VAL A 65 1.20 -11.20 -2.16
CA VAL A 65 0.44 -9.96 -2.07
C VAL A 65 -1.02 -10.21 -2.43
N PHE A 66 -1.30 -10.95 -3.51
CA PHE A 66 -2.65 -11.31 -3.93
C PHE A 66 -3.38 -12.12 -2.86
N ASN A 67 -2.74 -13.15 -2.33
CA ASN A 67 -3.27 -13.93 -1.21
C ASN A 67 -3.61 -13.04 -0.01
N ALA A 68 -2.76 -12.05 0.30
CA ALA A 68 -3.05 -11.11 1.37
C ALA A 68 -4.28 -10.23 1.09
N CYS A 69 -4.49 -9.80 -0.15
CA CYS A 69 -5.67 -9.03 -0.58
C CYS A 69 -6.95 -9.86 -0.61
N GLU A 70 -6.88 -11.14 -0.96
CA GLU A 70 -8.04 -12.05 -1.04
C GLU A 70 -8.46 -12.63 0.31
N THR A 71 -7.54 -12.70 1.27
CA THR A 71 -7.83 -13.19 2.62
C THR A 71 -8.81 -12.24 3.32
N LEU A 72 -9.94 -12.80 3.76
CA LEU A 72 -10.96 -12.07 4.51
C LEU A 72 -10.37 -11.38 5.76
N PRO A 73 -10.77 -10.13 6.06
CA PRO A 73 -10.37 -9.46 7.29
C PRO A 73 -10.84 -10.20 8.54
N PHE A 74 -10.02 -10.22 9.59
CA PHE A 74 -10.34 -10.85 10.87
C PHE A 74 -11.12 -9.90 11.77
N MET A 75 -12.39 -10.21 12.07
CA MET A 75 -13.28 -9.42 12.95
C MET A 75 -13.27 -7.91 12.63
N SER A 76 -13.13 -7.57 11.35
CA SER A 76 -13.02 -6.21 10.83
C SER A 76 -13.75 -6.12 9.50
N GLU A 77 -14.16 -4.93 9.09
CA GLU A 77 -14.73 -4.70 7.75
C GLU A 77 -13.66 -4.63 6.66
N LYS A 78 -12.44 -4.20 7.04
CA LYS A 78 -11.35 -3.93 6.10
C LYS A 78 -10.05 -4.58 6.56
N LYS A 79 -9.22 -4.91 5.57
CA LYS A 79 -7.81 -5.30 5.70
C LYS A 79 -6.96 -4.34 4.87
N ALA A 80 -5.82 -3.93 5.40
CA ALA A 80 -4.87 -3.04 4.75
C ALA A 80 -3.63 -3.84 4.31
N VAL A 81 -3.22 -3.67 3.06
CA VAL A 81 -1.99 -4.23 2.51
C VAL A 81 -1.12 -3.08 2.02
N LEU A 82 0.09 -2.97 2.55
CA LEU A 82 1.08 -1.96 2.15
C LEU A 82 2.24 -2.62 1.43
N ILE A 83 2.58 -2.10 0.26
CA ILE A 83 3.84 -2.40 -0.41
C ILE A 83 4.70 -1.14 -0.35
N TYR A 84 5.82 -1.19 0.37
CA TYR A 84 6.77 -0.07 0.46
C TYR A 84 8.00 -0.37 -0.38
N ARG A 85 8.75 0.66 -0.81
CA ARG A 85 9.88 0.52 -1.76
C ARG A 85 9.47 -0.25 -3.03
N ALA A 86 8.39 0.20 -3.66
CA ALA A 86 7.86 -0.39 -4.88
C ALA A 86 8.71 -0.01 -6.11
N ASP A 87 9.98 -0.45 -6.12
CA ASP A 87 10.97 -0.17 -7.17
C ASP A 87 10.52 -0.66 -8.55
N PHE A 88 9.62 -1.64 -8.60
CA PHE A 88 9.01 -2.18 -9.81
C PHE A 88 8.06 -1.19 -10.52
N LEU A 89 7.72 -0.05 -9.89
CA LEU A 89 6.97 1.05 -10.50
C LEU A 89 7.85 2.05 -11.25
N ASP A 90 9.18 1.95 -11.13
CA ASP A 90 10.12 2.85 -11.83
C ASP A 90 10.44 2.31 -13.23
N ASP A 91 9.86 2.94 -14.26
CA ASP A 91 10.07 2.62 -15.67
C ASP A 91 11.55 2.73 -16.11
N ASN A 92 12.38 3.47 -15.37
CA ASN A 92 13.79 3.66 -15.72
C ASN A 92 14.69 2.49 -15.27
N LYS A 93 14.19 1.63 -14.37
CA LYS A 93 14.85 0.35 -14.07
C LYS A 93 14.43 -0.66 -15.15
N GLY A 94 15.02 -0.49 -16.34
CA GLY A 94 15.03 -1.57 -17.32
C GLY A 94 15.64 -2.80 -16.65
N ASP A 95 14.91 -3.90 -16.53
CA ASP A 95 15.45 -5.26 -16.57
C ASP A 95 14.43 -6.30 -16.12
N ASN A 96 14.43 -7.41 -16.85
CA ASN A 96 13.90 -8.77 -16.63
C ASN A 96 13.19 -9.17 -15.31
N LYS A 97 13.51 -8.57 -14.15
CA LYS A 97 12.77 -8.77 -12.88
C LYS A 97 11.31 -8.34 -13.01
N THR A 98 11.02 -7.14 -13.50
CA THR A 98 9.63 -6.63 -13.61
C THR A 98 8.78 -7.50 -14.53
N LYS A 99 9.36 -8.09 -15.58
CA LYS A 99 8.65 -9.04 -16.47
C LYS A 99 8.33 -10.39 -15.82
N LYS A 100 9.03 -10.79 -14.76
CA LYS A 100 8.71 -11.99 -13.97
C LYS A 100 7.62 -11.73 -12.92
N LEU A 101 7.57 -10.51 -12.38
CA LEU A 101 6.55 -10.11 -11.40
C LEU A 101 5.11 -10.19 -11.98
N TYR A 102 4.90 -9.84 -13.25
CA TYR A 102 3.57 -9.80 -13.88
C TYR A 102 3.14 -11.12 -14.55
N LYS A 103 3.86 -12.22 -14.35
CA LYS A 103 3.69 -13.45 -15.11
C LYS A 103 2.72 -14.43 -14.46
#